data_AF-A0AAU4UF87-F1
#
_entry.id   AF-A0AAU4UF87-F1
#
_cell.length_a   1.000
_cell.length_b   1.000
_cell.length_c   1.000
_cell.angle_alpha   90.00
_cell.angle_beta   90.00
_cell.angle_gamma   90.00
#
_symmetry.space_group_name_H-M   'P 1'
#
loop_
_entity.id
_entity.type
_entity.pdbx_description
1 polymer ?
#
loop_
_entity_poly.entity_id
_entity_poly.type
_entity_poly.pdbx_seq_one_letter_code
_entity_poly.pdbx_strand_id
1 'polypeptide(L)'
;MSVIRDSVSTSTPDPDSIYTQGASPDSLGRIGYDLLLNALAECGREEFTGALRAAGSPGGTFHLRRGLVVGAESPGAPGPEALLLRSRRISGEEWAELVREAGGARWPGAELIRYGYAGAAQLRVVCMMALRDAVFAVVAGRVDACERDPGAEPLAPVPVGEGPIRLLQDANRKLAALAALPHPVRPNRERPSPSSAPVVVDEEQLTPVQQELLAQADGRRTARDLAFRTGRGVYTVTVELARMLGAGLLECVEGSAPLPVVRVPEVGLRQRRPPSPPPPPPPPYVDPAVVTALAAVLAPDAQPLPRPASPPQAPAPALPRRDPGASGITESLAPEKRGTSWKGFFRMRNGTVK
;
A
#
# COMPACT_ATOMS: atom_id res chain seq x y z
N MET A 1 5.62 2.92 -85.72
CA MET A 1 5.39 3.64 -84.45
C MET A 1 4.56 2.73 -83.56
N SER A 2 5.19 2.22 -82.50
CA SER A 2 4.70 1.11 -81.69
C SER A 2 3.72 1.59 -80.62
N VAL A 3 2.61 0.87 -80.48
CA VAL A 3 1.55 1.09 -79.48
C VAL A 3 1.88 0.20 -78.28
N ILE A 4 2.03 0.79 -77.08
CA ILE A 4 2.15 0.04 -75.83
C ILE A 4 0.96 0.38 -74.94
N ARG A 5 0.27 -0.69 -74.52
CA ARG A 5 -0.89 -0.77 -73.64
C ARG A 5 -0.49 -0.40 -72.21
N ASP A 6 -1.39 0.28 -71.49
CA ASP A 6 -1.43 0.19 -70.03
C ASP A 6 -2.80 -0.31 -69.58
N SER A 7 -2.74 -1.40 -68.83
CA SER A 7 -3.85 -2.18 -68.29
C SER A 7 -4.47 -1.46 -67.09
N VAL A 8 -5.79 -1.28 -67.14
CA VAL A 8 -6.59 -0.91 -65.96
C VAL A 8 -6.88 -2.18 -65.16
N SER A 9 -6.22 -2.35 -64.03
CA SER A 9 -6.62 -3.31 -63.00
C SER A 9 -7.53 -2.62 -61.99
N THR A 10 -8.82 -2.91 -62.08
CA THR A 10 -9.81 -2.64 -61.04
C THR A 10 -9.59 -3.61 -59.87
N SER A 11 -9.02 -3.11 -58.77
CA SER A 11 -9.02 -3.84 -57.49
C SER A 11 -10.19 -3.34 -56.64
N THR A 12 -11.19 -4.21 -56.49
CA THR A 12 -12.31 -4.09 -55.54
C THR A 12 -11.77 -4.03 -54.10
N PRO A 13 -12.32 -3.18 -53.20
CA PRO A 13 -11.88 -3.14 -51.82
C PRO A 13 -12.46 -4.33 -51.03
N ASP A 14 -11.59 -5.01 -50.29
CA ASP A 14 -11.92 -6.09 -49.36
C ASP A 14 -12.74 -5.54 -48.17
N PRO A 15 -13.91 -6.13 -47.82
CA PRO A 15 -14.77 -5.59 -46.76
C PRO A 15 -14.36 -5.97 -45.32
N ASP A 16 -13.23 -6.67 -45.12
CA ASP A 16 -12.84 -7.19 -43.79
C ASP A 16 -11.67 -6.45 -43.12
N SER A 17 -11.34 -5.23 -43.55
CA SER A 17 -10.40 -4.37 -42.81
C SER A 17 -11.08 -3.69 -41.61
N ILE A 18 -11.52 -4.49 -40.64
CA ILE A 18 -11.71 -4.02 -39.26
C ILE A 18 -10.31 -3.77 -38.70
N TYR A 19 -9.80 -2.57 -38.97
CA TYR A 19 -8.69 -2.02 -38.23
C TYR A 19 -9.11 -1.98 -36.76
N THR A 20 -8.61 -2.94 -35.97
CA THR A 20 -8.45 -2.77 -34.53
C THR A 20 -7.48 -1.61 -34.35
N GLN A 21 -8.02 -0.40 -34.35
CA GLN A 21 -7.32 0.82 -34.00
C GLN A 21 -7.01 0.67 -32.50
N GLY A 22 -5.85 0.09 -32.20
CA GLY A 22 -5.39 -0.14 -30.83
C GLY A 22 -5.49 1.17 -30.07
N ALA A 23 -6.30 1.19 -29.01
CA ALA A 23 -6.45 2.35 -28.17
C ALA A 23 -5.06 2.88 -27.79
N SER A 24 -4.83 4.18 -27.99
CA SER A 24 -3.58 4.82 -27.58
C SER A 24 -3.28 4.44 -26.13
N PRO A 25 -2.02 4.14 -25.76
CA PRO A 25 -1.65 3.83 -24.37
C PRO A 25 -2.17 4.85 -23.35
N ASP A 26 -2.35 6.10 -23.77
CA ASP A 26 -2.90 7.18 -22.95
C ASP A 26 -4.43 7.11 -22.79
N SER A 27 -5.16 6.55 -23.77
CA SER A 27 -6.60 6.30 -23.70
C SER A 27 -6.93 5.21 -22.68
N LEU A 28 -6.15 4.13 -22.64
CA LEU A 28 -6.31 3.06 -21.66
C LEU A 28 -6.05 3.54 -20.22
N GLY A 29 -5.09 4.45 -20.04
CA GLY A 29 -4.84 5.08 -18.74
C GLY A 29 -6.02 5.91 -18.23
N ARG A 30 -6.68 6.66 -19.13
CA ARG A 30 -7.89 7.44 -18.78
C ARG A 30 -9.08 6.56 -18.45
N ILE A 31 -9.33 5.51 -19.23
CA ILE A 31 -10.43 4.55 -18.96
C ILE A 31 -10.28 3.91 -17.58
N GLY A 32 -9.08 3.46 -17.22
CA GLY A 32 -8.83 2.88 -15.90
C GLY A 32 -8.99 3.88 -14.75
N TYR A 33 -8.59 5.14 -14.96
CA TYR A 33 -8.80 6.21 -13.98
C TYR A 33 -10.28 6.50 -13.75
N ASP A 34 -11.06 6.64 -14.82
CA ASP A 34 -12.49 6.93 -14.75
C ASP A 34 -13.26 5.79 -14.06
N LEU A 35 -12.88 4.54 -14.35
CA LEU A 35 -13.43 3.36 -13.67
C LEU A 35 -13.20 3.42 -12.15
N LEU A 36 -11.95 3.68 -11.74
CA LEU A 36 -11.59 3.79 -10.33
C LEU A 36 -12.31 4.96 -9.65
N LEU A 37 -12.38 6.11 -10.34
CA LEU A 37 -13.07 7.31 -9.86
C LEU A 37 -14.54 7.03 -9.59
N ASN A 38 -15.24 6.41 -10.54
CA ASN A 38 -16.66 6.10 -10.41
C ASN A 38 -16.93 5.11 -9.28
N ALA A 39 -16.14 4.03 -9.18
CA ALA A 39 -16.29 3.03 -8.13
C ALA A 39 -16.07 3.64 -6.72
N LEU A 40 -15.02 4.44 -6.55
CA LEU A 40 -14.74 5.11 -5.28
C LEU A 40 -15.74 6.23 -4.96
N ALA A 41 -16.26 6.93 -5.96
CA ALA A 41 -17.33 7.91 -5.79
C ALA A 41 -18.61 7.25 -5.25
N GLU A 42 -18.98 6.10 -5.81
CA GLU A 42 -20.14 5.32 -5.38
C GLU A 42 -19.97 4.83 -3.95
N CYS A 43 -18.81 4.24 -3.60
CA CYS A 43 -18.50 3.86 -2.23
C CYS A 43 -18.57 5.05 -1.26
N GLY A 44 -18.12 6.23 -1.68
CA GLY A 44 -18.24 7.46 -0.89
C GLY A 44 -19.68 7.88 -0.64
N ARG A 45 -20.53 7.88 -1.69
CA ARG A 45 -21.95 8.27 -1.59
C ARG A 45 -22.77 7.32 -0.74
N GLU A 46 -22.45 6.03 -0.78
CA GLU A 46 -23.17 4.98 -0.04
C GLU A 46 -22.66 4.77 1.39
N GLU A 47 -21.73 5.62 1.85
CA GLU A 47 -21.04 5.45 3.13
C GLU A 47 -20.47 4.02 3.32
N PHE A 48 -19.98 3.44 2.22
CA PHE A 48 -19.53 2.06 2.19
C PHE A 48 -18.42 1.80 3.23
N THR A 49 -18.50 0.64 3.88
CA THR A 49 -17.49 0.13 4.81
C THR A 49 -17.06 -1.26 4.35
N GLY A 50 -15.75 -1.46 4.21
CA GLY A 50 -15.15 -2.64 3.59
C GLY A 50 -14.00 -2.22 2.68
N ALA A 51 -13.58 -3.09 1.77
CA ALA A 51 -12.55 -2.79 0.79
C ALA A 51 -13.10 -2.65 -0.64
N LEU A 52 -12.42 -1.85 -1.45
CA LEU A 52 -12.54 -1.82 -2.90
C LEU A 52 -11.22 -2.27 -3.51
N ARG A 53 -11.22 -3.43 -4.16
CA ARG A 53 -10.09 -3.99 -4.87
C ARG A 53 -10.07 -3.47 -6.31
N ALA A 54 -9.05 -2.69 -6.64
CA ALA A 54 -8.73 -2.27 -8.01
C ALA A 54 -7.77 -3.29 -8.63
N ALA A 55 -8.28 -4.18 -9.48
CA ALA A 55 -7.45 -5.09 -10.25
C ALA A 55 -6.69 -4.31 -11.33
N GLY A 56 -5.47 -4.72 -11.64
CA GLY A 56 -4.66 -4.11 -12.69
C GLY A 56 -3.17 -4.23 -12.43
N SER A 57 -2.39 -3.34 -13.02
CA SER A 57 -0.92 -3.33 -12.91
C SER A 57 -0.42 -1.94 -12.49
N PRO A 58 -0.05 -1.72 -11.22
CA PRO A 58 0.06 -2.72 -10.15
C PRO A 58 -1.26 -3.07 -9.45
N GLY A 59 -2.35 -2.34 -9.68
CA GLY A 59 -3.60 -2.47 -8.92
C GLY A 59 -3.42 -2.13 -7.44
N GLY A 60 -4.45 -2.37 -6.63
CA GLY A 60 -4.42 -2.12 -5.19
C GLY A 60 -5.77 -2.33 -4.50
N THR A 61 -5.78 -2.13 -3.19
CA THR A 61 -6.97 -2.25 -2.35
C THR A 61 -7.15 -0.95 -1.57
N PHE A 62 -8.35 -0.38 -1.61
CA PHE A 62 -8.74 0.80 -0.84
C PHE A 62 -9.67 0.35 0.27
N HIS A 63 -9.33 0.64 1.51
CA HIS A 63 -10.16 0.30 2.67
C HIS A 63 -10.98 1.52 3.06
N LEU A 64 -12.29 1.34 3.15
CA LEU A 64 -13.25 2.38 3.44
C LEU A 64 -13.97 2.14 4.76
N ARG A 65 -14.29 3.24 5.44
CA ARG A 65 -15.16 3.26 6.61
C ARG A 65 -16.08 4.46 6.49
N ARG A 66 -17.39 4.21 6.41
CA ARG A 66 -18.41 5.25 6.20
C ARG A 66 -18.09 6.14 4.99
N GLY A 67 -17.68 5.52 3.88
CA GLY A 67 -17.34 6.21 2.63
C GLY A 67 -15.99 6.95 2.62
N LEU A 68 -15.25 6.97 3.73
CA LEU A 68 -13.92 7.57 3.82
C LEU A 68 -12.83 6.52 3.66
N VAL A 69 -11.78 6.82 2.91
CA VAL A 69 -10.63 5.93 2.74
C VAL A 69 -9.77 6.00 3.98
N VAL A 70 -9.72 4.89 4.72
CA VAL A 70 -8.92 4.73 5.95
C VAL A 70 -7.65 3.91 5.74
N GLY A 71 -7.45 3.34 4.56
CA GLY A 71 -6.25 2.59 4.22
C GLY A 71 -6.15 2.39 2.71
N ALA A 72 -4.94 2.23 2.20
CA ALA A 72 -4.73 1.79 0.83
C ALA A 72 -3.46 0.94 0.75
N GLU A 73 -3.52 -0.10 -0.05
CA GLU A 73 -2.43 -1.03 -0.26
C GLU A 73 -2.24 -1.24 -1.76
N SER A 74 -1.00 -1.26 -2.22
CA SER A 74 -0.68 -1.62 -3.59
C SER A 74 0.65 -2.35 -3.57
N PRO A 75 0.81 -3.44 -4.33
CA PRO A 75 2.14 -4.00 -4.50
C PRO A 75 3.08 -2.94 -5.12
N GLY A 76 2.51 -1.96 -5.84
CA GLY A 76 3.14 -0.79 -6.43
C GLY A 76 3.89 0.13 -5.48
N ALA A 77 3.64 0.09 -4.17
CA ALA A 77 4.22 1.03 -3.21
C ALA A 77 4.58 0.39 -1.86
N PRO A 78 5.60 0.91 -1.15
CA PRO A 78 5.92 0.46 0.20
C PRO A 78 4.78 0.72 1.17
N GLY A 79 4.30 -0.34 1.82
CA GLY A 79 3.36 -0.26 2.94
C GLY A 79 4.03 0.27 4.23
N PRO A 80 3.23 0.52 5.28
CA PRO A 80 3.73 1.03 6.56
C PRO A 80 4.82 0.16 7.20
N GLU A 81 4.66 -1.17 7.13
CA GLU A 81 5.68 -2.14 7.56
C GLU A 81 7.02 -1.93 6.87
N ALA A 82 7.01 -1.88 5.53
CA ALA A 82 8.22 -1.68 4.75
C ALA A 82 8.91 -0.35 5.10
N LEU A 83 8.14 0.72 5.33
CA LEU A 83 8.68 2.02 5.75
C LEU A 83 9.31 1.95 7.16
N LEU A 84 8.67 1.26 8.11
CA LEU A 84 9.18 1.09 9.47
C LEU A 84 10.46 0.25 9.51
N LEU A 85 10.47 -0.91 8.84
CA LEU A 85 11.66 -1.78 8.76
C LEU A 85 12.84 -1.03 8.12
N ARG A 86 12.59 -0.26 7.06
CA ARG A 86 13.64 0.54 6.40
C ARG A 86 14.05 1.78 7.18
N SER A 87 13.28 2.18 8.19
CA SER A 87 13.69 3.23 9.14
C SER A 87 14.78 2.76 10.11
N ARG A 88 15.04 1.44 10.19
CA ARG A 88 15.97 0.76 11.11
C ARG A 88 15.66 0.94 12.60
N ARG A 89 14.43 1.30 12.95
CA ARG A 89 13.98 1.31 14.36
C ARG A 89 13.53 -0.05 14.86
N ILE A 90 13.08 -0.88 13.95
CA ILE A 90 12.58 -2.21 14.24
C ILE A 90 13.18 -3.15 13.22
N SER A 91 13.74 -4.26 13.71
CA SER A 91 14.25 -5.35 12.88
C SER A 91 13.10 -6.20 12.35
N GLY A 92 13.40 -7.10 11.40
CA GLY A 92 12.38 -8.03 10.89
C GLY A 92 11.93 -9.02 11.97
N GLU A 93 12.85 -9.43 12.84
CA GLU A 93 12.60 -10.35 13.95
C GLU A 93 11.73 -9.69 15.02
N GLU A 94 12.05 -8.45 15.42
CA GLU A 94 11.24 -7.67 16.36
C GLU A 94 9.83 -7.42 15.80
N TRP A 95 9.73 -7.08 14.51
CA TRP A 95 8.44 -6.90 13.84
C TRP A 95 7.60 -8.19 13.87
N ALA A 96 8.19 -9.32 13.50
CA ALA A 96 7.49 -10.61 13.50
C ALA A 96 6.99 -10.99 14.90
N GLU A 97 7.77 -10.69 15.93
CA GLU A 97 7.40 -10.91 17.32
C GLU A 97 6.21 -10.02 17.74
N LEU A 98 6.23 -8.72 17.40
CA LEU A 98 5.10 -7.83 17.67
C LEU A 98 3.83 -8.26 16.95
N VAL A 99 3.94 -8.69 15.69
CA VAL A 99 2.80 -9.19 14.91
C VAL A 99 2.22 -10.44 15.58
N ARG A 100 3.07 -11.36 16.02
CA ARG A 100 2.66 -12.57 16.75
C ARG A 100 1.95 -12.21 18.06
N GLU A 101 2.46 -11.25 18.82
CA GLU A 101 1.84 -10.76 20.05
C GLU A 101 0.48 -10.09 19.78
N ALA A 102 0.37 -9.35 18.68
CA ALA A 102 -0.86 -8.66 18.26
C ALA A 102 -1.94 -9.59 17.66
N GLY A 103 -1.70 -10.91 17.61
CA GLY A 103 -2.65 -11.90 17.08
C GLY A 103 -2.43 -12.28 15.61
N GLY A 104 -1.26 -12.00 15.03
CA GLY A 104 -0.78 -12.53 13.75
C GLY A 104 -1.29 -11.80 12.50
N ALA A 105 -2.60 -11.52 12.42
CA ALA A 105 -3.22 -10.89 11.24
C ALA A 105 -3.44 -9.38 11.40
N ARG A 106 -3.21 -8.83 12.59
CA ARG A 106 -3.53 -7.46 12.95
C ARG A 106 -2.28 -6.58 12.92
N TRP A 107 -2.45 -5.31 12.53
CA TRP A 107 -1.42 -4.30 12.66
C TRP A 107 -1.00 -4.08 14.12
N PRO A 108 0.29 -4.23 14.46
CA PRO A 108 0.79 -4.18 15.83
C PRO A 108 1.00 -2.74 16.34
N GLY A 109 0.06 -1.83 16.06
CA GLY A 109 0.20 -0.41 16.35
C GLY A 109 0.28 -0.09 17.83
N ALA A 110 -0.42 -0.85 18.68
CA ALA A 110 -0.41 -0.63 20.12
C ALA A 110 0.92 -1.09 20.75
N GLU A 111 1.45 -2.20 20.23
CA GLU A 111 2.69 -2.84 20.62
C GLU A 111 3.88 -1.98 20.21
N LEU A 112 3.89 -1.47 18.96
CA LEU A 112 4.87 -0.49 18.48
C LEU A 112 4.97 0.76 19.38
N ILE A 113 3.84 1.24 19.90
CA ILE A 113 3.79 2.38 20.81
C ILE A 113 4.28 1.98 22.20
N ARG A 114 3.79 0.85 22.72
CA ARG A 114 4.11 0.36 24.06
C ARG A 114 5.60 0.09 24.25
N TYR A 115 6.26 -0.50 23.24
CA TYR A 115 7.70 -0.75 23.26
C TYR A 115 8.55 0.44 22.79
N GLY A 116 7.92 1.55 22.39
CA GLY A 116 8.65 2.77 22.02
C GLY A 116 9.32 2.75 20.65
N TYR A 117 9.02 1.77 19.79
CA TYR A 117 9.52 1.72 18.41
C TYR A 117 8.99 2.88 17.56
N ALA A 118 7.76 3.34 17.82
CA ALA A 118 7.18 4.54 17.23
C ALA A 118 6.04 5.11 18.07
N GLY A 119 5.97 6.43 18.22
CA GLY A 119 4.85 7.11 18.85
C GLY A 119 3.59 7.13 17.96
N ALA A 120 2.42 7.33 18.57
CA ALA A 120 1.13 7.36 17.86
C ALA A 120 1.09 8.37 16.71
N ALA A 121 1.70 9.55 16.89
CA ALA A 121 1.79 10.55 15.82
C ALA A 121 2.69 10.10 14.67
N GLN A 122 3.82 9.46 14.97
CA GLN A 122 4.73 8.93 13.96
C GLN A 122 4.04 7.84 13.13
N LEU A 123 3.35 6.89 13.80
CA LEU A 123 2.59 5.85 13.11
C LEU A 123 1.49 6.42 12.21
N ARG A 124 0.74 7.43 12.69
CA ARG A 124 -0.25 8.10 11.84
C ARG A 124 0.37 8.67 10.56
N VAL A 125 1.52 9.32 10.66
CA VAL A 125 2.17 9.88 9.47
C VAL A 125 2.73 8.78 8.56
N VAL A 126 3.31 7.71 9.10
CA VAL A 126 3.74 6.53 8.29
C VAL A 126 2.57 5.96 7.51
N CYS A 127 1.46 5.65 8.19
CA CYS A 127 0.27 5.07 7.56
C CYS A 127 -0.30 6.01 6.50
N MET A 128 -0.32 7.32 6.77
CA MET A 128 -0.80 8.31 5.82
C MET A 128 0.09 8.42 4.57
N MET A 129 1.41 8.38 4.75
CA MET A 129 2.36 8.37 3.64
C MET A 129 2.19 7.12 2.77
N ALA A 130 2.14 5.94 3.39
CA ALA A 130 1.97 4.68 2.69
C ALA A 130 0.63 4.62 1.94
N LEU A 131 -0.46 5.08 2.56
CA LEU A 131 -1.77 5.19 1.92
C LEU A 131 -1.67 6.05 0.66
N ARG A 132 -1.14 7.27 0.77
CA ARG A 132 -1.06 8.21 -0.36
C ARG A 132 -0.14 7.71 -1.47
N ASP A 133 0.92 6.98 -1.15
CA ASP A 133 1.80 6.36 -2.14
C ASP A 133 1.16 5.13 -2.80
N ALA A 134 0.39 4.33 -2.07
CA ALA A 134 -0.39 3.24 -2.65
C ALA A 134 -1.42 3.79 -3.66
N VAL A 135 -2.16 4.86 -3.29
CA VAL A 135 -3.07 5.53 -4.22
C VAL A 135 -2.31 6.05 -5.44
N PHE A 136 -1.19 6.75 -5.24
CA PHE A 136 -0.37 7.23 -6.34
C PHE A 136 0.09 6.08 -7.26
N ALA A 137 0.55 4.95 -6.71
CA ALA A 137 1.02 3.81 -7.50
C ALA A 137 -0.10 3.13 -8.29
N VAL A 138 -1.32 3.05 -7.74
CA VAL A 138 -2.51 2.56 -8.47
C VAL A 138 -2.82 3.48 -9.65
N VAL A 139 -2.93 4.78 -9.39
CA VAL A 139 -3.29 5.80 -10.40
C VAL A 139 -2.19 5.93 -11.48
N ALA A 140 -0.92 5.76 -11.11
CA ALA A 140 0.21 5.75 -12.05
C ALA A 140 0.26 4.50 -12.95
N GLY A 141 -0.51 3.46 -12.61
CA GLY A 141 -0.58 2.20 -13.33
C GLY A 141 -1.80 2.08 -14.22
N ARG A 142 -2.18 0.84 -14.50
CA ARG A 142 -3.45 0.49 -15.16
C ARG A 142 -4.41 -0.11 -14.14
N VAL A 143 -5.68 0.26 -14.27
CA VAL A 143 -6.80 -0.34 -13.54
C VAL A 143 -7.72 -0.98 -14.56
N ASP A 144 -7.96 -2.27 -14.38
CA ASP A 144 -8.70 -3.10 -15.32
C ASP A 144 -10.11 -3.44 -14.78
N ALA A 145 -10.28 -3.53 -13.45
CA ALA A 145 -11.56 -3.77 -12.78
C ALA A 145 -11.59 -3.21 -11.36
N CYS A 146 -12.77 -3.00 -10.80
CA CYS A 146 -12.98 -2.63 -9.40
C CYS A 146 -14.05 -3.53 -8.76
N GLU A 147 -13.73 -4.16 -7.63
CA GLU A 147 -14.60 -5.10 -6.93
C GLU A 147 -14.71 -4.74 -5.45
N ARG A 148 -15.92 -4.81 -4.89
CA ARG A 148 -16.15 -4.54 -3.46
C ARG A 148 -16.02 -5.82 -2.64
N ASP A 149 -15.42 -5.68 -1.48
CA ASP A 149 -15.23 -6.74 -0.48
C ASP A 149 -15.64 -6.20 0.91
N PRO A 150 -16.91 -6.36 1.31
CA PRO A 150 -17.42 -5.84 2.59
C PRO A 150 -16.74 -6.43 3.83
N GLY A 151 -16.09 -7.60 3.72
CA GLY A 151 -15.50 -8.32 4.86
C GLY A 151 -14.04 -7.97 5.13
N ALA A 152 -13.39 -7.23 4.24
CA ALA A 152 -11.98 -6.89 4.37
C ALA A 152 -11.75 -5.73 5.34
N GLU A 153 -10.84 -5.94 6.29
CA GLU A 153 -10.35 -4.91 7.19
C GLU A 153 -8.98 -4.38 6.74
N PRO A 154 -8.71 -3.07 6.92
CA PRO A 154 -7.39 -2.52 6.67
C PRO A 154 -6.38 -3.10 7.64
N LEU A 155 -5.21 -3.49 7.11
CA LEU A 155 -4.08 -3.85 7.97
C LEU A 155 -3.75 -2.66 8.88
N ALA A 156 -3.37 -1.52 8.30
CA ALA A 156 -2.88 -0.35 9.04
C ALA A 156 -3.75 0.90 8.81
N PRO A 157 -4.92 1.03 9.47
CA PRO A 157 -5.84 2.12 9.24
C PRO A 157 -5.32 3.47 9.75
N VAL A 158 -5.68 4.53 9.04
CA VAL A 158 -5.53 5.92 9.50
C VAL A 158 -6.76 6.31 10.34
N PRO A 159 -6.60 6.99 11.50
CA PRO A 159 -7.73 7.32 12.37
C PRO A 159 -8.75 8.29 11.75
N VAL A 160 -8.28 9.19 10.88
CA VAL A 160 -9.10 10.13 10.12
C VAL A 160 -8.93 9.77 8.66
N GLY A 161 -9.99 9.20 8.07
CA GLY A 161 -10.00 8.83 6.67
C GLY A 161 -10.05 10.06 5.75
N GLU A 162 -9.65 9.88 4.49
CA GLU A 162 -9.68 10.92 3.47
C GLU A 162 -10.83 10.67 2.47
N GLY A 163 -11.37 11.75 1.91
CA GLY A 163 -12.38 11.64 0.86
C GLY A 163 -11.79 10.99 -0.41
N PRO A 164 -12.42 9.94 -0.97
CA PRO A 164 -11.85 9.18 -2.08
C PRO A 164 -11.54 10.05 -3.31
N ILE A 165 -12.45 10.95 -3.66
CA ILE A 165 -12.29 11.84 -4.83
C ILE A 165 -11.09 12.75 -4.68
N ARG A 166 -10.91 13.32 -3.48
CA ARG A 166 -9.77 14.20 -3.19
C ARG A 166 -8.44 13.44 -3.29
N LEU A 167 -8.39 12.20 -2.80
CA LEU A 167 -7.19 11.35 -2.92
C LEU A 167 -6.82 11.08 -4.38
N LEU A 168 -7.80 10.74 -5.22
CA LEU A 168 -7.56 10.48 -6.64
C LEU A 168 -7.17 11.76 -7.39
N GLN A 169 -7.77 12.90 -7.08
CA GLN A 169 -7.39 14.19 -7.64
C GLN A 169 -5.96 14.58 -7.26
N ASP A 170 -5.59 14.39 -5.98
CA ASP A 170 -4.22 14.65 -5.51
C ASP A 170 -3.20 13.75 -6.20
N ALA A 171 -3.52 12.46 -6.41
CA ALA A 171 -2.66 11.53 -7.15
C ALA A 171 -2.56 11.90 -8.64
N ASN A 172 -3.65 12.30 -9.28
CA ASN A 172 -3.63 12.73 -10.67
C ASN A 172 -2.84 14.04 -10.85
N ARG A 173 -2.97 14.99 -9.92
CA ARG A 173 -2.17 16.23 -9.90
C ARG A 173 -0.67 15.91 -9.79
N LYS A 174 -0.29 14.92 -8.98
CA LYS A 174 1.10 14.45 -8.87
C LYS A 174 1.61 13.84 -10.19
N LEU A 175 0.78 13.08 -10.91
CA LEU A 175 1.14 12.55 -12.22
C LEU A 175 1.31 13.65 -13.26
N ALA A 176 0.41 14.62 -13.30
CA ALA A 176 0.54 15.78 -14.18
C ALA A 176 1.82 16.57 -13.89
N ALA A 177 2.17 16.75 -12.62
CA ALA A 177 3.42 17.40 -12.23
C ALA A 177 4.67 16.61 -12.67
N LEU A 178 4.64 15.27 -12.57
CA LEU A 178 5.71 14.40 -13.07
C LEU A 178 5.84 14.45 -14.59
N ALA A 179 4.71 14.45 -15.31
CA ALA A 179 4.68 14.55 -16.77
C ALA A 179 5.22 15.88 -17.30
N ALA A 180 5.17 16.93 -16.48
CA ALA A 180 5.71 18.25 -16.82
C ALA A 180 7.23 18.39 -16.55
N LEU A 181 7.89 17.39 -15.95
CA LEU A 181 9.34 17.42 -15.75
C LEU A 181 10.10 17.21 -17.07
N PRO A 182 11.35 17.71 -17.19
CA PRO A 182 12.15 17.57 -18.41
C PRO A 182 12.36 16.11 -18.84
N HIS A 183 12.42 15.19 -17.89
CA HIS A 183 12.54 13.76 -18.14
C HIS A 183 11.48 12.99 -17.32
N PRO A 184 10.25 12.83 -17.84
CA PRO A 184 9.18 12.14 -17.14
C PRO A 184 9.51 10.67 -16.87
N VAL A 185 9.24 10.20 -15.66
CA VAL A 185 9.47 8.81 -15.23
C VAL A 185 8.17 8.18 -14.77
N ARG A 186 7.92 6.94 -15.19
CA ARG A 186 6.83 6.10 -14.68
C ARG A 186 7.36 5.15 -13.59
N PRO A 187 6.65 4.99 -12.46
CA PRO A 187 7.18 4.24 -11.32
C PRO A 187 7.67 2.81 -11.60
N ASN A 188 7.08 2.13 -12.59
CA ASN A 188 7.32 0.72 -12.90
C ASN A 188 8.07 0.50 -14.24
N ARG A 189 8.58 1.55 -14.90
CA ARG A 189 9.10 1.44 -16.27
C ARG A 189 10.60 1.66 -16.36
N GLU A 190 11.07 2.88 -16.10
CA GLU A 190 12.45 3.27 -16.32
C GLU A 190 13.37 2.59 -15.29
N ARG A 191 14.55 2.18 -15.73
CA ARG A 191 15.57 1.52 -14.91
C ARG A 191 16.89 2.30 -15.04
N PRO A 192 17.08 3.35 -14.22
CA PRO A 192 18.23 4.21 -14.37
C PRO A 192 19.52 3.55 -13.89
N SER A 193 20.63 3.93 -14.51
CA SER A 193 22.01 3.70 -14.06
C SER A 193 22.73 5.04 -13.91
N PRO A 194 23.84 5.11 -13.13
CA PRO A 194 24.71 6.29 -13.10
C PRO A 194 25.15 6.63 -14.51
N SER A 195 25.17 7.93 -14.85
CA SER A 195 25.66 8.33 -16.16
C SER A 195 27.16 8.08 -16.29
N SER A 196 27.57 7.60 -17.46
CA SER A 196 28.98 7.42 -17.80
C SER A 196 29.64 8.74 -18.25
N ALA A 197 28.84 9.78 -18.53
CA ALA A 197 29.34 11.07 -18.95
C ALA A 197 29.98 11.82 -17.76
N PRO A 198 31.09 12.56 -17.97
CA PRO A 198 31.68 13.40 -16.94
C PRO A 198 30.73 14.56 -16.65
N VAL A 199 29.83 14.38 -15.69
CA VAL A 199 29.04 15.47 -15.16
C VAL A 199 29.91 16.22 -14.16
N VAL A 200 30.23 17.48 -14.45
CA VAL A 200 30.87 18.39 -13.48
C VAL A 200 29.79 18.80 -12.46
N VAL A 201 29.40 17.86 -11.61
CA VAL A 201 28.64 18.14 -10.39
C VAL A 201 29.58 17.94 -9.21
N ASP A 202 29.64 18.96 -8.38
CA ASP A 202 30.29 18.86 -7.08
C ASP A 202 29.47 17.85 -6.26
N GLU A 203 30.03 16.68 -5.92
CA GLU A 203 29.32 15.64 -5.15
C GLU A 203 28.77 16.19 -3.81
N GLU A 204 29.38 17.27 -3.30
CA GLU A 204 28.96 18.03 -2.12
C GLU A 204 27.60 18.74 -2.27
N GLN A 205 27.09 18.89 -3.50
CA GLN A 205 25.77 19.49 -3.78
C GLN A 205 24.62 18.46 -3.84
N LEU A 206 24.92 17.16 -3.90
CA LEU A 206 23.87 16.14 -3.96
C LEU A 206 23.14 16.04 -2.62
N THR A 207 21.80 15.97 -2.68
CA THR A 207 21.02 15.71 -1.47
C THR A 207 21.30 14.28 -0.98
N PRO A 208 21.15 13.99 0.33
CA PRO A 208 21.29 12.63 0.84
C PRO A 208 20.36 11.61 0.18
N VAL A 209 19.23 12.05 -0.38
CA VAL A 209 18.31 11.20 -1.13
C VAL A 209 18.91 10.84 -2.49
N GLN A 210 19.47 11.81 -3.21
CA GLN A 210 20.09 11.60 -4.51
C GLN A 210 21.33 10.71 -4.41
N GLN A 211 22.17 10.91 -3.39
CA GLN A 211 23.31 10.02 -3.13
C GLN A 211 22.86 8.56 -2.88
N GLU A 212 21.83 8.36 -2.05
CA GLU A 212 21.28 7.03 -1.75
C GLU A 212 20.68 6.37 -3.02
N LEU A 213 20.02 7.15 -3.88
CA LEU A 213 19.46 6.66 -5.15
C LEU A 213 20.55 6.33 -6.17
N LEU A 214 21.57 7.20 -6.32
CA LEU A 214 22.69 6.98 -7.23
C LEU A 214 23.45 5.70 -6.89
N ALA A 215 23.69 5.45 -5.60
CA ALA A 215 24.34 4.23 -5.14
C ALA A 215 23.53 2.93 -5.36
N GLN A 216 22.22 3.04 -5.62
CA GLN A 216 21.32 1.89 -5.78
C GLN A 216 20.79 1.72 -7.21
N ALA A 217 20.93 2.75 -8.06
CA ALA A 217 20.62 2.74 -9.48
C ALA A 217 21.66 1.86 -10.19
N ASP A 218 21.23 0.73 -10.73
CA ASP A 218 22.11 -0.26 -11.37
C ASP A 218 21.64 -0.65 -12.77
N GLY A 219 20.72 0.13 -13.35
CA GLY A 219 20.08 -0.17 -14.63
C GLY A 219 19.07 -1.31 -14.56
N ARG A 220 18.85 -1.93 -13.40
CA ARG A 220 17.91 -3.05 -13.23
C ARG A 220 16.70 -2.71 -12.37
N ARG A 221 16.77 -1.68 -11.55
CA ARG A 221 15.71 -1.31 -10.60
C ARG A 221 14.86 -0.16 -11.12
N THR A 222 13.54 -0.31 -10.99
CA THR A 222 12.58 0.78 -11.25
C THR A 222 12.50 1.76 -10.08
N ALA A 223 11.84 2.90 -10.27
CA ALA A 223 11.56 3.83 -9.18
C ALA A 223 10.82 3.17 -8.01
N ARG A 224 9.88 2.28 -8.31
CA ARG A 224 9.21 1.42 -7.31
C ARG A 224 10.21 0.57 -6.54
N ASP A 225 11.08 -0.16 -7.23
CA ASP A 225 12.05 -1.04 -6.59
C ASP A 225 12.99 -0.25 -5.66
N LEU A 226 13.42 0.93 -6.12
CA LEU A 226 14.24 1.85 -5.34
C LEU A 226 13.48 2.43 -4.14
N ALA A 227 12.18 2.70 -4.25
CA ALA A 227 11.33 3.11 -3.13
C ALA A 227 11.28 2.05 -2.02
N PHE A 228 11.07 0.78 -2.38
CA PHE A 228 11.10 -0.34 -1.42
C PHE A 228 12.47 -0.53 -0.77
N ARG A 229 13.56 -0.38 -1.53
CA ARG A 229 14.92 -0.53 -1.02
C ARG A 229 15.32 0.60 -0.08
N THR A 230 14.99 1.84 -0.45
CA THR A 230 15.38 3.03 0.31
C THR A 230 14.40 3.34 1.45
N GLY A 231 13.23 2.70 1.50
CA GLY A 231 12.21 2.98 2.51
C GLY A 231 11.61 4.38 2.34
N ARG A 232 11.33 4.73 1.09
CA ARG A 232 10.80 6.04 0.70
C ARG A 232 9.53 5.87 -0.10
N GLY A 233 8.77 6.95 -0.20
CA GLY A 233 7.58 6.97 -1.02
C GLY A 233 7.87 6.86 -2.51
N VAL A 234 7.04 6.13 -3.23
CA VAL A 234 7.20 5.91 -4.68
C VAL A 234 7.13 7.23 -5.43
N TYR A 235 6.20 8.12 -5.07
CA TYR A 235 6.12 9.43 -5.71
C TYR A 235 7.42 10.22 -5.53
N THR A 236 7.93 10.28 -4.29
CA THR A 236 9.17 10.98 -3.96
C THR A 236 10.35 10.44 -4.77
N VAL A 237 10.52 9.12 -4.82
CA VAL A 237 11.60 8.51 -5.59
C VAL A 237 11.44 8.77 -7.09
N THR A 238 10.21 8.70 -7.62
CA THR A 238 9.94 8.95 -9.03
C THR A 238 10.30 10.40 -9.43
N VAL A 239 9.96 11.38 -8.59
CA VAL A 239 10.32 12.79 -8.81
C VAL A 239 11.83 12.98 -8.79
N GLU A 240 12.53 12.40 -7.81
CA GLU A 240 13.99 12.54 -7.71
C GLU A 240 14.70 11.89 -8.89
N LEU A 241 14.26 10.71 -9.35
CA LEU A 241 14.83 10.09 -10.55
C LEU A 241 14.60 10.93 -11.81
N ALA A 242 13.40 11.48 -11.99
CA ALA A 242 13.09 12.36 -13.12
C ALA A 242 14.00 13.61 -13.13
N ARG A 243 14.25 14.19 -11.95
CA ARG A 243 15.20 15.32 -11.80
C ARG A 243 16.64 14.92 -12.08
N MET A 244 17.09 13.78 -11.54
CA MET A 244 18.44 13.28 -11.73
C MET A 244 18.71 12.91 -13.20
N LEU A 245 17.74 12.30 -13.89
CA LEU A 245 17.80 12.04 -15.34
C LEU A 245 17.84 13.35 -16.15
N GLY A 246 16.98 14.31 -15.79
CA GLY A 246 16.98 15.64 -16.42
C GLY A 246 18.28 16.43 -16.19
N ALA A 247 18.98 16.18 -15.08
CA ALA A 247 20.28 16.75 -14.76
C ALA A 247 21.47 15.95 -15.32
N GLY A 248 21.22 14.83 -16.02
CA GLY A 248 22.27 13.96 -16.57
C GLY A 248 23.05 13.15 -15.52
N LEU A 249 22.62 13.14 -14.26
CA LEU A 249 23.25 12.33 -13.19
C LEU A 249 22.98 10.84 -13.37
N LEU A 250 21.83 10.52 -13.96
CA LEU A 250 21.41 9.19 -14.32
C LEU A 250 21.18 9.16 -15.82
N GLU A 251 21.28 7.96 -16.38
CA GLU A 251 20.87 7.66 -17.74
C GLU A 251 19.97 6.42 -17.76
N CYS A 252 19.14 6.31 -18.78
CA CYS A 252 18.31 5.13 -19.03
C CYS A 252 18.73 4.56 -20.38
N VAL A 253 19.16 3.30 -20.41
CA VAL A 253 19.40 2.60 -21.68
C VAL A 253 18.04 2.31 -22.30
N GLU A 254 17.71 2.99 -23.40
CA GLU A 254 16.51 2.69 -24.17
C GLU A 254 16.57 1.23 -24.66
N GLY A 255 15.51 0.45 -24.40
CA GLY A 255 15.38 -0.90 -24.94
C GLY A 255 15.70 -2.06 -24.00
N SER A 256 15.88 -1.84 -22.69
CA SER A 256 15.80 -2.98 -21.75
C SER A 256 14.36 -3.50 -21.72
N ALA A 257 14.08 -4.49 -22.58
CA ALA A 257 12.84 -5.23 -22.59
C ALA A 257 12.52 -5.70 -21.16
N PRO A 258 11.24 -5.74 -20.75
CA PRO A 258 10.89 -6.35 -19.47
C PRO A 258 11.56 -7.73 -19.42
N LEU A 259 12.37 -7.97 -18.37
CA LEU A 259 12.91 -9.30 -18.12
C LEU A 259 11.74 -10.27 -18.25
N PRO A 260 11.89 -11.37 -19.01
CA PRO A 260 10.81 -12.32 -19.15
C PRO A 260 10.38 -12.72 -17.76
N VAL A 261 9.15 -12.33 -17.38
CA VAL A 261 8.50 -12.89 -16.22
C VAL A 261 8.50 -14.37 -16.53
N VAL A 262 9.32 -15.14 -15.80
CA VAL A 262 9.18 -16.58 -15.77
C VAL A 262 7.77 -16.78 -15.24
N ARG A 263 6.81 -16.96 -16.15
CA ARG A 263 5.53 -17.53 -15.79
C ARG A 263 5.91 -18.89 -15.29
N VAL A 264 5.93 -19.06 -13.97
CA VAL A 264 5.86 -20.38 -13.38
C VAL A 264 4.66 -21.02 -14.07
N PRO A 265 4.83 -22.14 -14.79
CA PRO A 265 3.71 -22.80 -15.42
C PRO A 265 2.61 -22.98 -14.37
N GLU A 266 1.35 -22.74 -14.74
CA GLU A 266 0.17 -23.12 -13.96
C GLU A 266 0.03 -24.65 -13.79
N VAL A 267 1.12 -25.40 -13.93
CA VAL A 267 1.22 -26.75 -13.37
C VAL A 267 1.39 -26.55 -11.88
N GLY A 268 0.23 -26.54 -11.21
CA GLY A 268 0.06 -26.19 -9.81
C GLY A 268 1.27 -26.51 -8.96
N LEU A 269 1.83 -25.47 -8.35
CA LEU A 269 2.51 -25.62 -7.08
C LEU A 269 1.49 -26.26 -6.14
N ARG A 270 1.47 -27.59 -6.10
CA ARG A 270 0.87 -28.34 -5.02
C ARG A 270 1.61 -27.82 -3.81
N GLN A 271 0.97 -26.92 -3.06
CA GLN A 271 1.33 -26.73 -1.67
C GLN A 271 1.44 -28.15 -1.12
N ARG A 272 2.62 -28.49 -0.62
CA ARG A 272 2.82 -29.76 0.05
C ARG A 272 1.86 -29.69 1.23
N ARG A 273 0.68 -30.30 1.07
CA ARG A 273 -0.27 -30.49 2.15
C ARG A 273 0.56 -31.13 3.25
N PRO A 274 0.69 -30.53 4.45
CA PRO A 274 1.31 -31.24 5.55
C PRO A 274 0.60 -32.60 5.64
N PRO A 275 1.35 -33.70 5.80
CA PRO A 275 0.73 -35.03 5.84
C PRO A 275 -0.40 -34.97 6.85
N SER A 276 -1.61 -35.33 6.42
CA SER A 276 -2.75 -35.44 7.32
C SER A 276 -2.34 -36.34 8.48
N PRO A 277 -2.53 -35.92 9.75
CA PRO A 277 -2.29 -36.82 10.87
C PRO A 277 -3.13 -38.09 10.65
N PRO A 278 -2.60 -39.27 11.04
CA PRO A 278 -3.36 -40.50 10.94
C PRO A 278 -4.70 -40.33 11.65
N PRO A 279 -5.79 -40.94 11.14
CA PRO A 279 -7.08 -40.87 11.81
C PRO A 279 -6.90 -41.31 13.28
N PRO A 280 -7.52 -40.62 14.24
CA PRO A 280 -7.46 -41.04 15.63
C PRO A 280 -7.97 -42.48 15.74
N PRO A 281 -7.39 -43.30 16.63
CA PRO A 281 -7.93 -44.62 16.88
C PRO A 281 -9.41 -44.51 17.25
N PRO A 282 -10.26 -45.48 16.86
CA PRO A 282 -11.64 -45.47 17.28
C PRO A 282 -11.68 -45.37 18.82
N PRO A 283 -12.59 -44.56 19.39
CA PRO A 283 -12.71 -44.49 20.84
C PRO A 283 -12.93 -45.90 21.38
N PRO A 284 -12.32 -46.26 22.52
CA PRO A 284 -12.57 -47.55 23.14
C PRO A 284 -14.08 -47.68 23.33
N TYR A 285 -14.63 -48.81 22.88
CA TYR A 285 -16.05 -49.12 23.07
C TYR A 285 -16.33 -49.11 24.57
N VAL A 286 -17.06 -48.11 25.03
CA VAL A 286 -17.59 -48.04 26.38
C VAL A 286 -19.01 -48.55 26.27
N ASP A 287 -19.30 -49.66 26.94
CA ASP A 287 -20.65 -50.24 26.94
C ASP A 287 -21.65 -49.17 27.44
N PRO A 288 -22.71 -48.85 26.67
CA PRO A 288 -23.72 -47.87 27.07
C PRO A 288 -24.40 -48.20 28.40
N ALA A 289 -24.39 -49.46 28.83
CA ALA A 289 -24.85 -49.86 30.17
C ALA A 289 -23.94 -49.32 31.29
N VAL A 290 -22.63 -49.26 31.06
CA VAL A 290 -21.65 -48.71 32.02
C VAL A 290 -21.76 -47.19 32.11
N VAL A 291 -21.99 -46.51 30.98
CA VAL A 291 -22.22 -45.05 30.94
C VAL A 291 -23.51 -44.67 31.67
N THR A 292 -24.58 -45.48 31.51
CA THR A 292 -25.86 -45.27 32.18
C THR A 292 -25.76 -45.52 33.69
N ALA A 293 -25.02 -46.56 34.10
CA ALA A 293 -24.78 -46.85 35.52
C ALA A 293 -23.93 -45.76 36.20
N LEU A 294 -22.93 -45.20 35.52
CA LEU A 294 -22.10 -44.11 36.05
C LEU A 294 -22.88 -42.80 36.16
N ALA A 295 -23.77 -42.50 35.20
CA ALA A 295 -24.64 -41.33 35.24
C ALA A 295 -25.67 -41.39 36.38
N ALA A 296 -26.16 -42.59 36.72
CA ALA A 296 -27.05 -42.81 37.85
C ALA A 296 -26.34 -42.66 39.21
N VAL A 297 -25.04 -42.95 39.28
CA VAL A 297 -24.22 -42.78 40.50
C VAL A 297 -23.78 -41.32 40.72
N LEU A 298 -23.72 -40.51 39.67
CA LEU A 298 -23.18 -39.14 39.71
C LEU A 298 -24.22 -38.02 39.64
N ALA A 299 -25.52 -38.31 39.62
CA ALA A 299 -26.56 -37.29 39.67
C ALA A 299 -26.61 -36.67 41.09
N PRO A 300 -26.27 -35.38 41.28
CA PRO A 300 -26.55 -34.69 42.54
C PRO A 300 -28.05 -34.39 42.61
N ASP A 301 -28.63 -34.71 43.75
CA ASP A 301 -29.99 -34.35 44.14
C ASP A 301 -30.09 -32.82 44.23
N ALA A 302 -30.55 -32.17 43.16
CA ALA A 302 -30.62 -30.71 43.05
C ALA A 302 -32.07 -30.25 43.29
N GLN A 303 -32.37 -29.88 44.54
CA GLN A 303 -33.54 -29.05 44.84
C GLN A 303 -33.34 -27.63 44.24
N PRO A 304 -34.40 -27.01 43.68
CA PRO A 304 -34.28 -25.69 43.07
C PRO A 304 -34.15 -24.59 44.13
N LEU A 305 -33.01 -23.89 44.14
CA LEU A 305 -32.79 -22.66 44.92
C LEU A 305 -33.57 -21.47 44.31
N PRO A 306 -34.08 -20.53 45.12
CA PRO A 306 -34.81 -19.36 44.64
C PRO A 306 -33.89 -18.30 43.99
N ARG A 307 -34.42 -17.62 42.97
CA ARG A 307 -33.71 -16.59 42.19
C ARG A 307 -33.23 -15.42 43.06
N PRO A 308 -32.00 -14.92 42.87
CA PRO A 308 -31.58 -13.66 43.48
C PRO A 308 -32.20 -12.46 42.73
N ALA A 309 -32.58 -11.44 43.51
CA ALA A 309 -33.10 -10.17 43.04
C ALA A 309 -32.00 -9.30 42.40
N SER A 310 -32.40 -8.44 41.46
CA SER A 310 -31.54 -7.50 40.75
C SER A 310 -30.90 -6.46 41.70
N PRO A 311 -29.62 -6.11 41.54
CA PRO A 311 -28.97 -5.06 42.33
C PRO A 311 -29.40 -3.64 41.88
N PRO A 312 -29.39 -2.65 42.79
CA PRO A 312 -29.75 -1.27 42.47
C PRO A 312 -28.66 -0.56 41.65
N GLN A 313 -29.09 0.26 40.69
CA GLN A 313 -28.22 1.14 39.90
C GLN A 313 -27.60 2.23 40.79
N ALA A 314 -26.27 2.31 40.80
CA ALA A 314 -25.52 3.46 41.31
C ALA A 314 -25.36 4.53 40.21
N PRO A 315 -25.39 5.83 40.54
CA PRO A 315 -25.28 6.91 39.56
C PRO A 315 -23.83 7.09 39.08
N ALA A 316 -23.69 7.44 37.79
CA ALA A 316 -22.42 7.66 37.12
C ALA A 316 -21.63 8.86 37.69
N PRO A 317 -20.29 8.79 37.77
CA PRO A 317 -19.48 9.95 38.13
C PRO A 317 -19.41 10.95 36.98
N ALA A 318 -19.69 12.22 37.28
CA ALA A 318 -19.57 13.34 36.36
C ALA A 318 -18.09 13.59 36.00
N LEU A 319 -17.79 13.64 34.70
CA LEU A 319 -16.50 14.06 34.18
C LEU A 319 -16.33 15.59 34.31
N PRO A 320 -15.15 16.11 34.71
CA PRO A 320 -14.92 17.54 34.81
C PRO A 320 -14.89 18.19 33.43
N ARG A 321 -15.64 19.29 33.28
CA ARG A 321 -15.63 20.18 32.10
C ARG A 321 -14.29 20.91 32.02
N ARG A 322 -13.73 21.02 30.81
CA ARG A 322 -12.56 21.85 30.50
C ARG A 322 -12.97 23.31 30.33
N ASP A 323 -12.20 24.22 30.91
CA ASP A 323 -12.26 25.65 30.63
C ASP A 323 -11.63 25.97 29.24
N PRO A 324 -12.21 26.88 28.44
CA PRO A 324 -11.63 27.36 27.20
C PRO A 324 -10.64 28.51 27.45
N GLY A 325 -9.42 28.45 26.90
CA GLY A 325 -8.53 29.64 26.95
C GLY A 325 -7.02 29.51 26.74
N ALA A 326 -6.44 28.35 26.45
CA ALA A 326 -4.98 28.25 26.26
C ALA A 326 -4.59 28.23 24.77
N SER A 327 -4.67 29.37 24.09
CA SER A 327 -3.94 29.61 22.84
C SER A 327 -2.79 30.57 23.11
N GLY A 328 -1.56 30.04 23.08
CA GLY A 328 -0.33 30.82 23.16
C GLY A 328 0.72 30.15 22.30
N ILE A 329 0.72 30.47 21.00
CA ILE A 329 1.84 30.16 20.10
C ILE A 329 2.15 31.45 19.34
N THR A 330 2.88 32.34 19.99
CA THR A 330 3.64 33.41 19.33
C THR A 330 5.11 33.05 19.46
N GLU A 331 5.63 32.32 18.47
CA GLU A 331 7.07 32.33 18.24
C GLU A 331 7.34 32.16 16.75
N SER A 332 7.97 33.19 16.20
CA SER A 332 8.42 33.33 14.83
C SER A 332 9.43 32.25 14.47
N LEU A 333 9.12 31.46 13.44
CA LEU A 333 10.02 30.46 12.86
C LEU A 333 11.23 31.16 12.22
N ALA A 334 12.40 30.92 12.81
CA ALA A 334 13.72 31.16 12.21
C ALA A 334 13.92 30.31 10.94
N PRO A 335 14.80 30.70 10.00
CA PRO A 335 14.89 30.08 8.68
C PRO A 335 15.37 28.62 8.76
N GLU A 336 14.73 27.77 7.95
CA GLU A 336 14.91 26.32 7.95
C GLU A 336 16.36 25.87 7.67
N LYS A 337 16.88 24.99 8.53
CA LYS A 337 18.06 24.16 8.24
C LYS A 337 17.67 23.05 7.26
N ARG A 338 18.52 22.88 6.24
CA ARG A 338 18.50 21.85 5.18
C ARG A 338 17.70 20.59 5.55
N GLY A 339 16.68 20.33 4.73
CA GLY A 339 15.59 19.37 4.95
C GLY A 339 15.97 18.11 5.71
N THR A 340 15.39 17.96 6.89
CA THR A 340 15.48 16.71 7.63
C THR A 340 14.74 15.64 6.84
N SER A 341 15.45 14.61 6.37
CA SER A 341 14.83 13.42 5.76
C SER A 341 13.70 12.92 6.67
N TRP A 342 12.62 12.37 6.10
CA TRP A 342 11.54 11.73 6.89
C TRP A 342 12.07 10.67 7.88
N LYS A 343 13.20 10.02 7.57
CA LYS A 343 13.92 9.13 8.53
C LYS A 343 14.48 9.90 9.75
N GLY A 344 14.81 11.18 9.59
CA GLY A 344 15.19 12.13 10.64
C GLY A 344 13.99 12.71 11.40
N PHE A 345 12.80 12.76 10.78
CA PHE A 345 11.45 12.58 11.38
C PHE A 345 11.42 12.00 12.80
N PHE A 346 12.12 10.90 12.79
CA PHE A 346 12.01 9.75 13.61
C PHE A 346 13.17 9.78 14.62
N ARG A 347 14.25 10.50 14.30
CA ARG A 347 15.39 10.78 15.18
C ARG A 347 15.10 11.94 16.13
N MET A 348 14.13 12.79 15.81
CA MET A 348 13.65 13.81 16.74
C MET A 348 12.86 13.13 17.86
N ARG A 349 13.49 13.05 19.04
CA ARG A 349 12.93 12.77 20.37
C ARG A 349 13.21 11.37 20.96
N ASN A 350 14.41 11.23 21.54
CA ASN A 350 14.63 10.65 22.86
C ASN A 350 15.38 11.70 23.71
N GLY A 351 14.67 12.77 24.07
CA GLY A 351 15.12 13.65 25.15
C GLY A 351 14.60 13.07 26.45
N THR A 352 15.39 12.22 27.10
CA THR A 352 15.21 11.90 28.51
C THR A 352 15.55 13.16 29.31
N VAL A 353 14.53 13.76 29.91
CA VAL A 353 14.73 14.66 31.05
C VAL A 353 15.39 13.82 32.16
N LYS A 354 16.40 14.42 32.79
CA LYS A 354 17.21 13.89 33.90
C LYS A 354 16.41 13.18 34.97
#